data_AF-D8M7A1-F1
#
_entry.id   AF-D8M7A1-F1
#
_cell.length_a   1.000
_cell.length_b   1.000
_cell.length_c   1.000
_cell.angle_alpha   90.00
_cell.angle_beta   90.00
_cell.angle_gamma   90.00
#
_symmetry.space_group_name_H-M   'P 1'
#
loop_
_entity.id
_entity.type
_entity.pdbx_description
1 polymer ?
#
loop_
_entity_poly.entity_id
_entity_poly.type
_entity_poly.pdbx_seq_one_letter_code
_entity_poly.pdbx_strand_id
1 'polypeptide(L)'
;MRQCGLKAAVVSVSGGIDSAVTLGLMKHAMEMEDSPIQRILGISQPIHSSAWAYNRAMECGKALGVDIIVVDQTSVFDSLKTLVDTATGIIGNDFSSGQLRSYMASSSAPRLIPSARPQSGTPCVVMGTGNRDEDGYLGYFCKAGDGVVDVQLIADLHKSEVFAVGRALGVPASILESPPSADLWEGQTDEEELGVSYDFVELFTGWFLPLGEEERRRFVEGLEEESREEWERCRAICENVHRRNSHKLNGPKNLNVL
;
A
#
# COMPACT_ATOMS: atom_id res chain seq x y z
N MET A 1 6.19 19.35 0.03
CA MET A 1 5.20 20.25 0.67
C MET A 1 5.59 21.73 0.64
N ARG A 2 6.75 22.15 1.21
CA ARG A 2 7.19 23.57 1.21
C ARG A 2 7.16 24.24 -0.18
N GLN A 3 7.74 23.59 -1.19
CA GLN A 3 7.79 24.11 -2.58
C GLN A 3 6.40 24.40 -3.17
N CYS A 4 5.40 23.59 -2.82
CA CYS A 4 4.04 23.68 -3.34
C CYS A 4 3.09 24.44 -2.38
N GLY A 5 3.58 24.97 -1.26
CA GLY A 5 2.77 25.66 -0.26
C GLY A 5 1.70 24.77 0.42
N LEU A 6 1.90 23.44 0.43
CA LEU A 6 0.97 22.48 1.03
C LEU A 6 1.14 22.45 2.54
N LYS A 7 0.01 22.47 3.26
CA LYS A 7 -0.04 22.63 4.73
C LYS A 7 -0.65 21.44 5.45
N ALA A 8 -1.17 20.45 4.72
CA ALA A 8 -1.76 19.28 5.32
C ALA A 8 -1.42 18.01 4.53
N ALA A 9 -1.48 16.88 5.19
CA ALA A 9 -1.19 15.57 4.61
C ALA A 9 -2.31 14.60 4.94
N VAL A 10 -2.69 13.78 3.96
CA VAL A 10 -3.79 12.81 4.06
C VAL A 10 -3.24 11.42 3.80
N VAL A 11 -3.70 10.44 4.57
CA VAL A 11 -3.35 9.03 4.39
C VAL A 11 -4.56 8.16 4.70
N SER A 12 -4.76 7.11 3.89
CA SER A 12 -5.73 6.06 4.20
C SER A 12 -5.14 5.12 5.26
N VAL A 13 -5.89 4.89 6.33
CA VAL A 13 -5.46 4.05 7.46
C VAL A 13 -6.29 2.78 7.45
N SER A 14 -5.69 1.69 6.97
CA SER A 14 -6.35 0.38 6.80
C SER A 14 -6.29 -0.50 8.06
N GLY A 15 -5.44 -0.14 9.03
CA GLY A 15 -5.12 -1.01 10.17
C GLY A 15 -3.97 -1.99 9.89
N GLY A 16 -3.38 -1.94 8.69
CA GLY A 16 -2.14 -2.63 8.33
C GLY A 16 -0.88 -1.80 8.65
N ILE A 17 0.27 -2.47 8.64
CA ILE A 17 1.55 -1.89 9.06
C ILE A 17 2.00 -0.71 8.20
N ASP A 18 1.84 -0.78 6.87
CA ASP A 18 2.33 0.25 5.96
C ASP A 18 1.64 1.60 6.17
N SER A 19 0.31 1.57 6.35
CA SER A 19 -0.49 2.76 6.66
C SER A 19 -0.17 3.33 8.05
N ALA A 20 0.10 2.46 9.03
CA ALA A 20 0.46 2.88 10.38
C ALA A 20 1.83 3.57 10.42
N VAL A 21 2.81 3.02 9.70
CA VAL A 21 4.14 3.63 9.56
C VAL A 21 4.06 4.96 8.82
N THR A 22 3.31 5.01 7.72
CA THR A 22 3.10 6.26 6.96
C THR A 22 2.47 7.34 7.86
N LEU A 23 1.44 6.99 8.63
CA LEU A 23 0.81 7.90 9.59
C LEU A 23 1.80 8.38 10.67
N GLY A 24 2.62 7.47 11.21
CA GLY A 24 3.63 7.78 12.20
C GLY A 24 4.74 8.69 11.67
N LEU A 25 5.22 8.45 10.45
CA LEU A 25 6.20 9.31 9.78
C LEU A 25 5.63 10.71 9.51
N MET A 26 4.36 10.80 9.08
CA MET A 26 3.68 12.10 8.91
C MET A 26 3.60 12.85 10.24
N LYS A 27 3.26 12.16 11.34
CA LYS A 27 3.19 12.74 12.69
C LYS A 27 4.56 13.22 13.15
N HIS A 28 5.59 12.41 13.01
CA HIS A 28 6.95 12.79 13.33
C HIS A 28 7.40 14.01 12.51
N ALA A 29 7.15 14.00 11.19
CA ALA A 29 7.48 15.12 10.31
C ALA A 29 6.71 16.40 10.64
N MET A 30 5.48 16.30 11.19
CA MET A 30 4.71 17.44 11.67
C MET A 30 5.31 18.07 12.93
N GLU A 31 5.99 17.29 13.76
CA GLU A 31 6.61 17.74 15.02
C GLU A 31 8.02 18.30 14.84
N MET A 32 8.64 18.08 13.67
CA MET A 32 9.94 18.66 13.33
C MET A 32 9.88 20.20 13.27
N GLU A 33 10.99 20.83 13.62
CA GLU A 33 11.17 22.27 13.47
C GLU A 33 10.95 22.71 12.01
N ASP A 34 10.28 23.85 11.82
CA ASP A 34 9.90 24.39 10.52
C ASP A 34 9.02 23.48 9.65
N SER A 35 8.33 22.50 10.24
CA SER A 35 7.44 21.64 9.47
C SER A 35 6.34 22.47 8.77
N PRO A 36 6.13 22.30 7.45
CA PRO A 36 5.00 22.93 6.76
C PRO A 36 3.67 22.24 7.12
N ILE A 37 3.71 21.06 7.76
CA ILE A 37 2.52 20.28 8.08
C ILE A 37 1.85 20.92 9.30
N GLN A 38 0.64 21.41 9.10
CA GLN A 38 -0.21 21.97 10.15
C GLN A 38 -1.34 21.01 10.53
N ARG A 39 -1.62 20.02 9.68
CA ARG A 39 -2.70 19.06 9.89
C ARG A 39 -2.44 17.74 9.20
N ILE A 40 -2.75 16.65 9.90
CA ILE A 40 -2.78 15.29 9.36
C ILE A 40 -4.23 14.83 9.34
N LEU A 41 -4.61 14.11 8.29
CA LEU A 41 -5.92 13.46 8.18
C LEU A 41 -5.69 11.97 7.92
N GLY A 42 -5.86 11.16 8.97
CA GLY A 42 -6.03 9.73 8.78
C GLY A 42 -7.47 9.44 8.39
N ILE A 43 -7.68 8.62 7.36
CA ILE A 43 -9.03 8.28 6.89
C ILE A 43 -9.17 6.75 6.93
N SER A 44 -10.13 6.26 7.71
CA SER A 44 -10.54 4.85 7.72
C SER A 44 -11.79 4.68 6.87
N GLN A 45 -11.76 3.77 5.90
CA GLN A 45 -12.81 3.64 4.88
C GLN A 45 -13.33 2.21 4.78
N PRO A 46 -14.11 1.74 5.77
CA PRO A 46 -14.61 0.38 5.75
C PRO A 46 -15.57 0.16 4.57
N ILE A 47 -15.40 -0.97 3.89
CA ILE A 47 -16.32 -1.49 2.87
C ILE A 47 -16.45 -2.99 3.09
N HIS A 48 -17.47 -3.41 3.84
CA HIS A 48 -17.56 -4.81 4.33
C HIS A 48 -16.25 -5.27 4.99
N SER A 49 -15.52 -4.35 5.60
CA SER A 49 -14.20 -4.60 6.19
C SER A 49 -14.32 -5.34 7.50
N SER A 50 -13.27 -6.07 7.84
CA SER A 50 -13.22 -6.82 9.08
C SER A 50 -13.20 -5.87 10.29
N ALA A 51 -13.79 -6.30 11.42
CA ALA A 51 -13.78 -5.52 12.65
C ALA A 51 -12.35 -5.25 13.15
N TRP A 52 -11.41 -6.17 12.90
CA TRP A 52 -10.02 -5.99 13.30
C TRP A 52 -9.35 -4.82 12.56
N ALA A 53 -9.63 -4.63 11.27
CA ALA A 53 -9.01 -3.59 10.45
C ALA A 53 -9.42 -2.21 10.96
N TYR A 54 -10.72 -2.04 11.18
CA TYR A 54 -11.28 -0.84 11.81
C TYR A 54 -10.69 -0.58 13.20
N ASN A 55 -10.70 -1.59 14.08
CA ASN A 55 -10.22 -1.42 15.46
C ASN A 55 -8.73 -1.02 15.51
N ARG A 56 -7.89 -1.64 14.66
CA ARG A 56 -6.47 -1.31 14.55
C ARG A 56 -6.24 0.08 13.99
N ALA A 57 -7.01 0.51 12.99
CA ALA A 57 -6.91 1.87 12.45
C ALA A 57 -7.18 2.93 13.54
N MET A 58 -8.23 2.72 14.34
CA MET A 58 -8.58 3.61 15.45
C MET A 58 -7.54 3.57 16.59
N GLU A 59 -7.05 2.38 16.92
CA GLU A 59 -5.98 2.19 17.91
C GLU A 59 -4.70 2.92 17.49
N CYS A 60 -4.29 2.79 16.22
CA CYS A 60 -3.13 3.45 15.64
C CYS A 60 -3.24 4.98 15.73
N GLY A 61 -4.38 5.53 15.30
CA GLY A 61 -4.64 6.97 15.42
C GLY A 61 -4.55 7.45 16.86
N LYS A 62 -5.13 6.72 17.81
CA LYS A 62 -5.04 7.04 19.23
C LYS A 62 -3.61 6.99 19.76
N ALA A 63 -2.85 5.96 19.40
CA ALA A 63 -1.46 5.78 19.84
C ALA A 63 -0.53 6.88 19.33
N LEU A 64 -0.72 7.30 18.07
CA LEU A 64 0.08 8.34 17.41
C LEU A 64 -0.44 9.76 17.65
N GLY A 65 -1.59 9.93 18.33
CA GLY A 65 -2.21 11.23 18.57
C GLY A 65 -2.68 11.91 17.28
N VAL A 66 -3.26 11.14 16.36
CA VAL A 66 -3.85 11.62 15.11
C VAL A 66 -5.32 11.22 15.02
N ASP A 67 -6.19 12.20 14.76
CA ASP A 67 -7.61 11.95 14.55
C ASP A 67 -7.85 11.13 13.27
N ILE A 68 -8.63 10.07 13.39
CA ILE A 68 -9.07 9.23 12.27
C ILE A 68 -10.50 9.59 11.90
N ILE A 69 -10.70 9.99 10.65
CA ILE A 69 -12.02 10.23 10.07
C ILE A 69 -12.52 8.92 9.48
N VAL A 70 -13.71 8.49 9.90
CA VAL A 70 -14.34 7.29 9.37
C VAL A 70 -15.31 7.67 8.26
N VAL A 71 -15.11 7.11 7.07
CA VAL A 71 -16.01 7.26 5.93
C VAL A 71 -16.44 5.86 5.49
N ASP A 72 -17.51 5.35 6.07
CA ASP A 72 -18.11 4.08 5.66
C ASP A 72 -18.71 4.22 4.25
N GLN A 73 -18.22 3.41 3.32
CA GLN A 73 -18.62 3.43 1.92
C GLN A 73 -19.43 2.20 1.51
N THR A 74 -19.82 1.35 2.47
CA THR A 74 -20.50 0.07 2.22
C THR A 74 -21.75 0.23 1.37
N SER A 75 -22.64 1.18 1.70
CA SER A 75 -23.89 1.40 0.97
C SER A 75 -23.67 1.88 -0.47
N VAL A 76 -22.65 2.72 -0.69
CA VAL A 76 -22.28 3.22 -2.02
C VAL A 76 -21.66 2.08 -2.84
N PHE A 77 -20.84 1.24 -2.20
CA PHE A 77 -20.23 0.07 -2.83
C PHE A 77 -21.30 -0.91 -3.30
N ASP A 78 -22.26 -1.25 -2.44
CA ASP A 78 -23.34 -2.20 -2.78
C ASP A 78 -24.19 -1.69 -3.94
N SER A 79 -24.49 -0.39 -3.93
CA SER A 79 -25.24 0.26 -5.01
C SER A 79 -24.49 0.21 -6.34
N LEU A 80 -23.19 0.55 -6.32
CA LEU A 80 -22.36 0.56 -7.53
C LEU A 80 -22.14 -0.86 -8.06
N LYS A 81 -21.84 -1.82 -7.18
CA LYS A 81 -21.69 -3.24 -7.56
C LYS A 81 -22.96 -3.75 -8.23
N THR A 82 -24.12 -3.52 -7.62
CA THR A 82 -25.42 -3.94 -8.19
C THR A 82 -25.67 -3.32 -9.55
N LEU A 83 -25.36 -2.03 -9.71
CA LEU A 83 -25.53 -1.31 -10.97
C LEU A 83 -24.62 -1.89 -12.07
N VAL A 84 -23.35 -2.15 -11.76
CA VAL A 84 -22.39 -2.73 -12.70
C VAL A 84 -22.77 -4.16 -13.07
N ASP A 85 -23.11 -4.99 -12.08
CA ASP A 85 -23.52 -6.38 -12.31
C ASP A 85 -24.76 -6.43 -13.21
N THR A 86 -25.75 -5.58 -12.95
CA THR A 86 -26.98 -5.48 -13.75
C THR A 86 -26.71 -4.98 -15.16
N ALA A 87 -25.90 -3.94 -15.31
CA ALA A 87 -25.61 -3.34 -16.62
C ALA A 87 -24.76 -4.25 -17.52
N THR A 88 -23.88 -5.06 -16.93
CA THR A 88 -23.02 -6.00 -17.66
C THR A 88 -23.62 -7.39 -17.83
N GLY A 89 -24.59 -7.76 -16.98
CA GLY A 89 -25.12 -9.12 -16.89
C GLY A 89 -24.13 -10.12 -16.29
N ILE A 90 -23.04 -9.64 -15.68
CA ILE A 90 -21.97 -10.45 -15.08
C ILE A 90 -21.98 -10.22 -13.58
N ILE A 91 -22.13 -11.29 -12.79
CA ILE A 91 -22.00 -11.20 -11.33
C ILE A 91 -20.50 -11.26 -10.99
N GLY A 92 -19.95 -10.16 -10.49
CA GLY A 92 -18.55 -10.10 -10.06
C GLY A 92 -18.23 -11.11 -8.95
N ASN A 93 -17.09 -11.80 -9.08
CA ASN A 93 -16.52 -12.67 -8.04
C ASN A 93 -15.77 -11.87 -6.96
N ASP A 94 -15.21 -12.56 -5.97
CA ASP A 94 -14.50 -11.94 -4.83
C ASP A 94 -13.32 -11.08 -5.29
N PHE A 95 -12.53 -11.54 -6.26
CA PHE A 95 -11.43 -10.76 -6.83
C PHE A 95 -11.91 -9.44 -7.43
N SER A 96 -12.95 -9.47 -8.28
CA SER A 96 -13.50 -8.25 -8.89
C SER A 96 -14.12 -7.30 -7.86
N SER A 97 -14.75 -7.86 -6.82
CA SER A 97 -15.32 -7.09 -5.71
C SER A 97 -14.21 -6.44 -4.87
N GLY A 98 -13.12 -7.17 -4.59
CA GLY A 98 -11.92 -6.65 -3.92
C GLY A 98 -11.26 -5.52 -4.71
N GLN A 99 -11.14 -5.65 -6.03
CA GLN A 99 -10.66 -4.56 -6.88
C GLN A 99 -11.54 -3.32 -6.78
N LEU A 100 -12.87 -3.48 -6.80
CA LEU A 100 -13.80 -2.36 -6.62
C LEU A 100 -13.66 -1.71 -5.23
N ARG A 101 -13.49 -2.52 -4.17
CA ARG A 101 -13.20 -2.01 -2.82
C ARG A 101 -11.95 -1.15 -2.83
N SER A 102 -10.85 -1.62 -3.43
CA SER A 102 -9.61 -0.84 -3.54
C SER A 102 -9.79 0.46 -4.33
N TYR A 103 -10.49 0.43 -5.48
CA TYR A 103 -10.79 1.66 -6.24
C TYR A 103 -11.55 2.68 -5.39
N MET A 104 -12.51 2.23 -4.58
CA MET A 104 -13.34 3.12 -3.78
C MET A 104 -12.64 3.59 -2.50
N ALA A 105 -12.04 2.68 -1.74
CA ALA A 105 -11.38 2.97 -0.47
C ALA A 105 -10.16 3.88 -0.66
N SER A 106 -9.39 3.71 -1.72
CA SER A 106 -8.14 4.46 -1.85
C SER A 106 -8.26 5.75 -2.68
N SER A 107 -9.22 5.83 -3.61
CA SER A 107 -9.34 6.99 -4.52
C SER A 107 -10.49 7.93 -4.18
N SER A 108 -11.50 7.53 -3.39
CA SER A 108 -12.70 8.37 -3.18
C SER A 108 -12.48 9.43 -2.11
N ALA A 109 -12.66 9.10 -0.83
CA ALA A 109 -12.50 10.06 0.26
C ALA A 109 -11.08 10.65 0.38
N PRO A 110 -9.98 9.90 0.16
CA PRO A 110 -8.62 10.41 0.26
C PRO A 110 -8.28 11.41 -0.82
N ARG A 111 -9.05 11.50 -1.92
CA ARG A 111 -8.87 12.53 -2.96
C ARG A 111 -9.92 13.63 -2.88
N LEU A 112 -11.17 13.28 -2.55
CA LEU A 112 -12.24 14.26 -2.42
C LEU A 112 -12.04 15.21 -1.23
N ILE A 113 -11.59 14.68 -0.09
CA ILE A 113 -11.31 15.52 1.08
C ILE A 113 -10.23 16.55 0.72
N PRO A 114 -9.08 16.15 0.14
CA PRO A 114 -8.10 17.11 -0.36
C PRO A 114 -8.57 18.14 -1.36
N SER A 115 -9.42 17.77 -2.32
CA SER A 115 -9.86 18.72 -3.35
C SER A 115 -10.73 19.85 -2.80
N ALA A 116 -11.46 19.61 -1.70
CA ALA A 116 -12.22 20.63 -0.99
C ALA A 116 -11.36 21.53 -0.07
N ARG A 117 -10.17 21.07 0.33
CA ARG A 117 -9.34 21.75 1.34
C ARG A 117 -8.74 23.11 0.94
N PRO A 118 -8.36 23.39 -0.33
CA PRO A 118 -7.89 24.70 -0.72
C PRO A 118 -8.86 25.83 -0.33
N GLN A 119 -10.17 25.57 -0.37
CA GLN A 119 -11.21 26.52 0.02
C GLN A 119 -11.22 26.79 1.54
N SER A 120 -10.72 25.83 2.33
CA SER A 120 -10.56 25.95 3.79
C SER A 120 -9.17 26.46 4.22
N GLY A 121 -8.31 26.85 3.28
CA GLY A 121 -6.98 27.41 3.56
C GLY A 121 -5.89 26.40 3.94
N THR A 122 -6.16 25.09 3.85
CA THR A 122 -5.20 24.02 4.19
C THR A 122 -4.98 23.06 3.01
N PRO A 123 -4.41 23.52 1.87
CA PRO A 123 -4.16 22.65 0.73
C PRO A 123 -3.26 21.48 1.14
N CYS A 124 -3.54 20.29 0.61
CA CYS A 124 -2.93 19.07 1.12
C CYS A 124 -2.45 18.12 0.04
N VAL A 125 -1.60 17.20 0.47
CA VAL A 125 -1.00 16.11 -0.32
C VAL A 125 -1.57 14.77 0.14
N VAL A 126 -1.78 13.85 -0.79
CA VAL A 126 -2.14 12.46 -0.49
C VAL A 126 -0.87 11.62 -0.41
N MET A 127 -0.60 11.10 0.79
CA MET A 127 0.50 10.18 1.04
C MET A 127 0.03 8.75 0.76
N GLY A 128 0.83 8.03 -0.01
CA GLY A 128 0.68 6.60 -0.19
C GLY A 128 1.53 5.79 0.77
N THR A 129 1.16 4.52 0.84
CA THR A 129 1.65 3.53 1.79
C THR A 129 2.36 2.38 1.08
N GLY A 130 2.71 2.54 -0.20
CA GLY A 130 3.38 1.50 -0.96
C GLY A 130 4.83 1.35 -0.53
N ASN A 131 5.23 0.14 -0.17
CA ASN A 131 6.61 -0.20 0.18
C ASN A 131 7.41 -0.71 -1.04
N ARG A 132 8.70 -0.93 -0.86
CA ARG A 132 9.62 -1.29 -1.94
C ARG A 132 9.31 -2.64 -2.58
N ASP A 133 8.88 -3.61 -1.79
CA ASP A 133 8.62 -4.98 -2.26
C ASP A 133 7.34 -5.02 -3.11
N GLU A 134 6.26 -4.41 -2.61
CA GLU A 134 4.96 -4.36 -3.27
C GLU A 134 4.95 -3.41 -4.48
N ASP A 135 5.18 -2.12 -4.24
CA ASP A 135 5.04 -1.08 -5.26
C ASP A 135 6.29 -0.95 -6.11
N GLY A 136 7.47 -1.11 -5.50
CA GLY A 136 8.75 -0.88 -6.17
C GLY A 136 9.10 -1.99 -7.17
N TYR A 137 8.96 -3.25 -6.77
CA TYR A 137 9.28 -4.39 -7.63
C TYR A 137 8.05 -5.16 -8.10
N LEU A 138 7.23 -5.72 -7.22
CA LEU A 138 6.17 -6.65 -7.63
C LEU A 138 5.02 -5.97 -8.41
N GLY A 139 4.85 -4.66 -8.25
CA GLY A 139 3.65 -3.95 -8.72
C GLY A 139 2.36 -4.52 -8.10
N TYR A 140 2.46 -4.99 -6.85
CA TYR A 140 1.37 -5.61 -6.10
C TYR A 140 0.52 -4.53 -5.41
N PHE A 141 -0.12 -3.71 -6.24
CA PHE A 141 -1.07 -2.69 -5.81
C PHE A 141 -2.14 -2.47 -6.89
N CYS A 142 -3.18 -1.74 -6.54
CA CYS A 142 -4.24 -1.37 -7.47
C CYS A 142 -3.93 0.00 -8.09
N LYS A 143 -3.63 0.02 -9.40
CA LYS A 143 -3.20 1.24 -10.11
C LYS A 143 -4.17 2.42 -10.00
N ALA A 144 -5.47 2.14 -10.03
CA ALA A 144 -6.54 3.15 -9.88
C ALA A 144 -7.15 3.19 -8.46
N GLY A 145 -6.53 2.48 -7.52
CA GLY A 145 -6.88 2.46 -6.11
C GLY A 145 -5.75 3.08 -5.28
N ASP A 146 -5.12 2.26 -4.45
CA ASP A 146 -4.03 2.62 -3.53
C ASP A 146 -2.77 3.17 -4.22
N GLY A 147 -2.59 2.90 -5.51
CA GLY A 147 -1.55 3.54 -6.31
C GLY A 147 -1.83 5.02 -6.68
N VAL A 148 -3.06 5.53 -6.49
CA VAL A 148 -3.42 6.89 -6.88
C VAL A 148 -3.11 7.86 -5.74
N VAL A 149 -1.82 8.13 -5.54
CA VAL A 149 -1.29 9.02 -4.49
C VAL A 149 -0.41 10.12 -5.07
N ASP A 150 -0.06 11.14 -4.28
CA ASP A 150 0.83 12.21 -4.73
C ASP A 150 2.29 11.90 -4.39
N VAL A 151 2.54 11.23 -3.27
CA VAL A 151 3.87 10.86 -2.77
C VAL A 151 3.79 9.49 -2.09
N GLN A 152 4.61 8.53 -2.50
CA GLN A 152 4.82 7.29 -1.74
C GLN A 152 5.89 7.52 -0.68
N LEU A 153 5.51 7.54 0.60
CA LEU A 153 6.42 7.97 1.67
C LEU A 153 7.43 6.90 2.07
N ILE A 154 7.11 5.63 1.84
CA ILE A 154 7.91 4.46 2.28
C ILE A 154 8.34 3.57 1.11
N ALA A 155 8.30 4.07 -0.13
CA ALA A 155 8.58 3.28 -1.34
C ALA A 155 10.01 2.76 -1.45
N ASP A 156 10.93 3.27 -0.65
CA ASP A 156 12.32 2.84 -0.58
C ASP A 156 12.59 1.79 0.52
N LEU A 157 11.62 1.55 1.40
CA LEU A 157 11.72 0.60 2.51
C LEU A 157 11.20 -0.77 2.11
N HIS A 158 11.98 -1.81 2.41
CA HIS A 158 11.53 -3.19 2.41
C HIS A 158 10.53 -3.47 3.54
N LYS A 159 9.70 -4.51 3.41
CA LYS A 159 8.64 -4.83 4.39
C LYS A 159 9.22 -5.00 5.79
N SER A 160 10.35 -5.68 5.93
CA SER A 160 11.09 -5.85 7.19
C SER A 160 11.53 -4.50 7.80
N GLU A 161 11.96 -3.56 6.96
CA GLU A 161 12.33 -2.19 7.34
C GLU A 161 11.10 -1.39 7.77
N VAL A 162 9.97 -1.54 7.07
CA VAL A 162 8.69 -0.94 7.48
C VAL A 162 8.31 -1.41 8.90
N PHE A 163 8.41 -2.71 9.20
CA PHE A 163 8.20 -3.22 10.55
C PHE A 163 9.20 -2.65 11.58
N ALA A 164 10.47 -2.49 11.20
CA ALA A 164 11.49 -1.89 12.07
C ALA A 164 11.19 -0.42 12.38
N VAL A 165 10.78 0.36 11.38
CA VAL A 165 10.36 1.75 11.54
C VAL A 165 9.08 1.82 12.39
N GLY A 166 8.12 0.92 12.17
CA GLY A 166 6.89 0.85 12.97
C GLY A 166 7.17 0.64 14.46
N ARG A 167 8.12 -0.24 14.80
CA ARG A 167 8.58 -0.42 16.19
C ARG A 167 9.17 0.88 16.76
N ALA A 168 9.99 1.59 15.99
CA ALA A 168 10.61 2.83 16.43
C ALA A 168 9.61 3.99 16.62
N LEU A 169 8.53 4.02 15.82
CA LEU A 169 7.46 5.02 15.89
C LEU A 169 6.41 4.71 16.97
N GLY A 170 6.48 3.56 17.64
CA GLY A 170 5.50 3.16 18.65
C GLY A 170 4.16 2.71 18.05
N VAL A 171 4.18 2.11 16.85
CA VAL A 171 2.99 1.46 16.28
C VAL A 171 2.50 0.36 17.23
N PRO A 172 1.18 0.22 17.47
CA PRO A 172 0.64 -0.81 18.37
C PRO A 172 1.06 -2.24 18.03
N ALA A 173 1.26 -3.06 19.06
CA ALA A 173 1.62 -4.49 18.91
C ALA A 173 0.57 -5.27 18.11
N SER A 174 -0.71 -4.91 18.22
CA SER A 174 -1.81 -5.49 17.45
C SER A 174 -1.60 -5.38 15.93
N ILE A 175 -0.84 -4.39 15.46
CA ILE A 175 -0.47 -4.20 14.06
C ILE A 175 0.87 -4.87 13.76
N LEU A 176 1.87 -4.70 14.64
CA LEU A 176 3.23 -5.22 14.45
C LEU A 176 3.33 -6.74 14.44
N GLU A 177 2.44 -7.43 15.16
CA GLU A 177 2.44 -8.89 15.29
C GLU A 177 1.45 -9.57 14.33
N SER A 178 0.77 -8.79 13.50
CA SER A 178 -0.22 -9.31 12.56
C SER A 178 0.40 -9.68 11.22
N PRO A 179 -0.08 -10.76 10.57
CA PRO A 179 0.34 -11.07 9.20
C PRO A 179 -0.10 -9.95 8.24
N PRO A 180 0.73 -9.63 7.22
CA PRO A 180 0.35 -8.72 6.14
C PRO A 180 -0.92 -9.18 5.41
N SER A 181 -1.87 -8.26 5.25
CA SER A 181 -3.15 -8.50 4.59
C SER A 181 -3.74 -7.18 4.10
N ALA A 182 -4.29 -7.20 2.89
CA ALA A 182 -5.02 -6.08 2.31
C ALA A 182 -6.51 -5.99 2.74
N ASP A 183 -7.02 -6.92 3.56
CA ASP A 183 -8.43 -7.02 4.01
C ASP A 183 -9.45 -6.92 2.85
N LEU A 184 -9.11 -7.45 1.68
CA LEU A 184 -9.99 -7.39 0.51
C LEU A 184 -11.11 -8.43 0.57
N TRP A 185 -10.85 -9.59 1.20
CA TRP A 185 -11.81 -10.64 1.53
C TRP A 185 -11.34 -11.46 2.74
N GLU A 186 -12.24 -12.24 3.34
CA GLU A 186 -11.96 -12.98 4.56
C GLU A 186 -10.85 -14.03 4.35
N GLY A 187 -9.85 -14.02 5.25
CA GLY A 187 -8.74 -14.97 5.25
C GLY A 187 -7.60 -14.66 4.27
N GLN A 188 -7.64 -13.55 3.54
CA GLN A 188 -6.56 -13.17 2.62
C GLN A 188 -5.27 -12.83 3.38
N THR A 189 -4.14 -13.43 2.98
CA THR A 189 -2.79 -12.93 3.28
C THR A 189 -2.02 -12.65 2.00
N ASP A 190 -1.14 -11.65 2.05
CA ASP A 190 -0.42 -11.20 0.85
C ASP A 190 0.54 -12.28 0.34
N GLU A 191 1.25 -12.98 1.24
CA GLU A 191 2.23 -14.02 0.88
C GLU A 191 1.57 -15.27 0.28
N GLU A 192 0.37 -15.64 0.73
CA GLU A 192 -0.40 -16.74 0.13
C GLU A 192 -0.88 -16.39 -1.29
N GLU A 193 -1.29 -15.15 -1.52
CA GLU A 193 -1.68 -14.68 -2.86
C GLU A 193 -0.48 -14.58 -3.80
N LEU A 194 0.66 -14.08 -3.29
CA LEU A 194 1.90 -13.95 -4.06
C LEU A 194 2.55 -15.31 -4.33
N GLY A 195 2.38 -16.29 -3.43
CA GLY A 195 3.03 -17.60 -3.49
C GLY A 195 4.52 -17.58 -3.13
N VAL A 196 4.98 -16.47 -2.56
CA VAL A 196 6.37 -16.21 -2.15
C VAL A 196 6.36 -15.27 -0.94
N SER A 197 7.29 -15.47 -0.01
CA SER A 197 7.41 -14.61 1.18
C SER A 197 8.08 -13.28 0.86
N TYR A 198 7.77 -12.26 1.67
CA TYR A 198 8.48 -10.99 1.59
C TYR A 198 9.98 -11.15 1.85
N ASP A 199 10.39 -12.01 2.77
CA ASP A 199 11.81 -12.32 3.02
C ASP A 199 12.55 -12.73 1.73
N PHE A 200 11.92 -13.55 0.88
CA PHE A 200 12.52 -13.92 -0.40
C PHE A 200 12.51 -12.75 -1.39
N VAL A 201 11.42 -11.98 -1.45
CA VAL A 201 11.35 -10.80 -2.33
C VAL A 201 12.44 -9.79 -1.96
N GLU A 202 12.67 -9.56 -0.67
CA GLU A 202 13.74 -8.70 -0.16
C GLU A 202 15.12 -9.26 -0.52
N LEU A 203 15.38 -10.55 -0.28
CA LEU A 203 16.63 -11.20 -0.68
C LEU A 203 16.88 -11.07 -2.19
N PHE A 204 15.84 -11.29 -3.00
CA PHE A 204 15.92 -11.26 -4.44
C PHE A 204 16.16 -9.84 -4.96
N THR A 205 15.35 -8.87 -4.51
CA THR A 205 15.34 -7.52 -5.07
C THR A 205 16.34 -6.57 -4.40
N GLY A 206 16.55 -6.71 -3.09
CA GLY A 206 17.43 -5.88 -2.28
C GLY A 206 18.89 -6.33 -2.34
N TRP A 207 19.14 -7.65 -2.43
CA TRP A 207 20.51 -8.19 -2.45
C TRP A 207 20.91 -8.81 -3.79
N PHE A 208 20.13 -9.73 -4.35
CA PHE A 208 20.55 -10.50 -5.52
C PHE A 208 20.55 -9.70 -6.83
N LEU A 209 19.49 -8.95 -7.15
CA LEU A 209 19.40 -8.19 -8.40
C LEU A 209 20.51 -7.13 -8.57
N PRO A 210 20.96 -6.41 -7.52
CA PRO A 210 22.09 -5.49 -7.60
C PRO A 210 23.46 -6.12 -7.85
N LEU A 211 23.65 -7.43 -7.60
CA LEU A 211 24.94 -8.10 -7.79
C LEU A 211 25.39 -8.13 -9.26
N GLY A 212 26.70 -8.23 -9.46
CA GLY A 212 27.29 -8.46 -10.77
C GLY A 212 26.89 -9.81 -11.36
N GLU A 213 26.94 -9.95 -12.69
CA GLU A 213 26.57 -11.19 -13.38
C GLU A 213 27.35 -12.42 -12.89
N GLU A 214 28.66 -12.25 -12.66
CA GLU A 214 29.51 -13.33 -12.15
C GLU A 214 29.14 -13.73 -10.71
N GLU A 215 28.82 -12.76 -9.85
CA GLU A 215 28.42 -13.02 -8.46
C GLU A 215 27.08 -13.73 -8.39
N ARG A 216 26.10 -13.29 -9.19
CA ARG A 216 24.80 -13.97 -9.30
C ARG A 216 24.96 -15.41 -9.75
N ARG A 217 25.80 -15.65 -10.77
CA ARG A 217 26.07 -17.00 -11.25
C ARG A 217 26.72 -17.86 -10.18
N ARG A 218 27.75 -17.35 -9.48
CA ARG A 218 28.42 -18.06 -8.39
C ARG A 218 27.46 -18.40 -7.24
N PHE A 219 26.56 -17.48 -6.89
CA PHE A 219 25.54 -17.72 -5.87
C PHE A 219 24.66 -18.90 -6.25
N VAL A 220 24.04 -18.88 -7.44
CA VAL A 220 23.13 -19.95 -7.89
C VAL A 220 23.85 -21.28 -8.09
N GLU A 221 25.06 -21.27 -8.66
CA GLU A 221 25.89 -22.47 -8.82
C GLU A 221 26.34 -23.06 -7.47
N GLY A 222 26.47 -22.21 -6.44
CA GLY A 222 26.86 -22.61 -5.08
C GLY A 222 25.72 -23.18 -4.23
N LEU A 223 24.47 -23.06 -4.66
CA LEU A 223 23.32 -23.66 -3.98
C LEU A 223 23.31 -25.19 -4.14
N GLU A 224 22.96 -25.89 -3.06
CA GLU A 224 22.60 -27.32 -3.09
C GLU A 224 21.37 -27.55 -4.00
N GLU A 225 21.17 -28.78 -4.47
CA GLU A 225 20.13 -29.12 -5.45
C GLU A 225 18.73 -28.68 -4.99
N GLU A 226 18.33 -29.06 -3.78
CA GLU A 226 17.02 -28.68 -3.19
C GLU A 226 16.87 -27.16 -3.05
N SER A 227 17.92 -26.48 -2.57
CA SER A 227 17.92 -25.01 -2.43
C SER A 227 17.86 -24.30 -3.77
N ARG A 228 18.47 -24.87 -4.82
CA ARG A 228 18.43 -24.33 -6.18
C ARG A 228 17.06 -24.49 -6.81
N GLU A 229 16.39 -25.62 -6.60
CA GLU A 229 15.01 -25.83 -7.06
C GLU A 229 14.04 -24.83 -6.42
N GLU A 230 14.14 -24.64 -5.10
CA GLU A 230 13.33 -23.66 -4.38
C GLU A 230 13.65 -22.22 -4.82
N TRP A 231 14.93 -21.89 -5.00
CA TRP A 231 15.35 -20.59 -5.53
C TRP A 231 14.74 -20.31 -6.91
N GLU A 232 14.85 -21.23 -7.86
CA GLU A 232 14.29 -21.05 -9.20
C GLU A 232 12.76 -20.95 -9.18
N ARG A 233 12.09 -21.71 -8.30
CA ARG A 233 10.63 -21.60 -8.09
C ARG A 233 10.24 -20.20 -7.62
N CYS A 234 10.83 -19.72 -6.53
CA CYS A 234 10.49 -18.42 -5.94
C CYS A 234 10.89 -17.26 -6.87
N ARG A 235 12.07 -17.34 -7.49
CA ARG A 235 12.52 -16.39 -8.52
C ARG A 235 11.53 -16.30 -9.67
N ALA A 236 11.09 -17.44 -10.21
CA ALA A 236 10.15 -17.46 -11.31
C ALA A 236 8.81 -16.82 -10.93
N ILE A 237 8.34 -17.01 -9.69
CA ILE A 237 7.15 -16.34 -9.16
C ILE A 237 7.34 -14.82 -9.16
N CYS A 238 8.43 -14.31 -8.55
CA CYS A 238 8.72 -12.87 -8.50
C CYS A 238 8.82 -12.25 -9.90
N GLU A 239 9.59 -12.86 -10.81
CA GLU A 239 9.75 -12.36 -12.18
C GLU A 239 8.42 -12.39 -12.97
N ASN A 240 7.60 -13.43 -12.77
CA ASN A 240 6.28 -13.53 -13.40
C ASN A 240 5.32 -12.44 -12.92
N VAL A 241 5.25 -12.23 -11.60
CA VAL A 241 4.42 -11.18 -10.99
C VAL A 241 4.89 -9.80 -11.46
N HIS A 242 6.19 -9.51 -11.37
CA HIS A 242 6.79 -8.26 -11.85
C HIS A 242 6.46 -8.01 -13.32
N ARG A 243 6.71 -9.00 -14.20
CA ARG A 243 6.44 -8.87 -15.63
C ARG A 243 4.97 -8.59 -15.91
N ARG A 244 4.06 -9.33 -15.26
CA ARG A 244 2.61 -9.16 -15.38
C ARG A 244 2.17 -7.76 -14.94
N ASN A 245 2.76 -7.24 -13.86
CA ASN A 245 2.36 -5.96 -13.27
C ASN A 245 3.19 -4.75 -13.73
N SER A 246 4.21 -4.95 -14.57
CA SER A 246 5.12 -3.89 -15.05
C SER A 246 4.43 -2.68 -15.69
N HIS A 247 3.22 -2.88 -16.23
CA HIS A 247 2.37 -1.80 -16.75
C HIS A 247 1.83 -0.85 -15.68
N LYS A 248 1.88 -1.23 -14.39
CA LYS A 248 1.46 -0.41 -13.24
C LYS A 248 2.57 0.52 -12.76
N LEU A 249 3.82 0.08 -12.86
CA LEU A 249 5.02 0.81 -12.38
C LEU A 249 5.31 2.10 -13.16
N ASN A 250 4.72 2.26 -14.33
CA ASN A 250 4.87 3.43 -15.16
C ASN A 250 3.53 4.13 -15.38
N GLY A 251 3.59 5.44 -15.64
CA GLY A 251 2.43 6.22 -16.07
C GLY A 251 1.81 5.71 -17.38
N PRO A 252 0.70 6.32 -17.83
CA PRO A 252 0.11 6.00 -19.12
C PRO A 252 1.16 6.04 -20.24
N LYS A 253 1.30 4.94 -20.99
CA LYS A 253 2.16 4.92 -22.18
C LYS A 253 1.41 5.62 -23.31
N ASN A 254 1.76 6.88 -23.55
CA ASN A 254 1.26 7.62 -24.70
C ASN A 254 1.97 7.14 -25.96
N LEU A 255 1.23 6.56 -26.90
CA LEU A 255 1.75 6.21 -28.23
C LEU A 255 1.95 7.51 -29.01
N ASN A 256 3.12 8.12 -28.86
CA ASN A 256 3.51 9.27 -29.67
C ASN A 256 3.86 8.76 -31.07
N VAL A 257 2.93 8.93 -32.00
CA VAL A 257 3.09 8.59 -33.42
C VAL A 257 3.61 9.77 -34.25
N LEU A 258 4.21 10.76 -33.58
CA LEU A 258 4.79 11.98 -34.18
C LEU A 258 6.28 11.79 -34.47
#